data_AF-A0A6J8D8F6-F1
#
_entry.id   AF-A0A6J8D8F6-F1
#
_cell.length_a   1.000
_cell.length_b   1.000
_cell.length_c   1.000
_cell.angle_alpha   90.00
_cell.angle_beta   90.00
_cell.angle_gamma   90.00
#
_symmetry.space_group_name_H-M   'P 1'
#
loop_
_entity.id
_entity.type
_entity.pdbx_description
1 polymer ?
#
loop_
_entity_poly.entity_id
_entity_poly.type
_entity_poly.pdbx_seq_one_letter_code
_entity_poly.pdbx_strand_id
1 'polypeptide(L)'
;MYNYTTIKPIGKCILKLVNPKNNDKFKAEFVVVKNGTLTPLLGSKAVQAMNLATVNYENIKAVRQGALSKPLSKEIIMKENADIFEGTGKLQGKYHLELDNTANPVVHPPRSVHVAIKENLHSELERLTELEIIKPVSTPTPWVSSLVTVVKRMVLRMDFGM
;
A
#
# COMPACT_ATOMS: atom_id res chain seq x y z
N MET A 1 -9.45 19.13 -19.82
CA MET A 1 -10.81 18.68 -20.17
C MET A 1 -10.79 17.16 -20.21
N TYR A 2 -11.62 16.51 -19.38
CA TYR A 2 -11.77 15.06 -19.34
C TYR A 2 -12.97 14.69 -20.24
N ASN A 3 -12.77 14.71 -21.56
CA ASN A 3 -13.78 14.29 -22.53
C ASN A 3 -13.23 13.25 -23.53
N TYR A 4 -12.19 12.50 -23.12
CA TYR A 4 -11.49 11.49 -23.94
C TYR A 4 -11.03 11.97 -25.31
N THR A 5 -10.99 13.29 -25.55
CA THR A 5 -10.65 13.87 -26.84
C THR A 5 -9.16 14.23 -26.83
N THR A 6 -8.38 13.57 -27.67
CA THR A 6 -6.95 13.87 -27.83
C THR A 6 -6.78 15.01 -28.85
N ILE A 7 -6.50 16.21 -28.36
CA ILE A 7 -6.21 17.37 -29.22
C ILE A 7 -4.70 17.40 -29.49
N LYS A 8 -4.30 17.26 -30.76
CA LYS A 8 -2.89 17.39 -31.17
C LYS A 8 -2.52 18.88 -31.29
N PRO A 9 -1.48 19.36 -30.57
CA PRO A 9 -1.00 20.72 -30.74
C PRO A 9 -0.31 20.90 -32.10
N ILE A 10 -0.56 22.03 -32.76
CA ILE A 10 0.13 22.44 -33.99
C ILE A 10 1.47 23.10 -33.64
N GLY A 11 1.52 23.82 -32.51
CA GLY A 11 2.71 24.56 -32.11
C GLY A 11 2.50 25.35 -30.84
N LYS A 12 3.44 26.26 -30.58
CA LYS A 12 3.44 27.16 -29.43
C LYS A 12 3.71 28.58 -29.87
N CYS A 13 3.12 29.55 -29.21
CA CYS A 13 3.41 30.97 -29.41
C CYS A 13 3.41 31.72 -28.08
N ILE A 14 4.09 32.85 -28.02
CA ILE A 14 4.07 33.72 -26.83
C ILE A 14 3.20 34.93 -27.14
N LEU A 15 2.16 35.14 -26.34
CA LEU A 15 1.27 36.29 -26.47
C LEU A 15 1.49 37.28 -25.33
N LYS A 16 1.33 38.56 -25.64
CA LYS A 16 1.30 39.63 -24.64
C LYS A 16 -0.12 39.75 -24.11
N LEU A 17 -0.27 39.71 -22.80
CA LEU A 17 -1.52 39.84 -22.07
C LEU A 17 -1.49 41.13 -21.26
N VAL A 18 -2.66 41.74 -21.04
CA VAL A 18 -2.82 42.91 -20.19
C VAL A 18 -3.94 42.62 -19.21
N ASN A 19 -3.71 42.84 -17.92
CA ASN A 19 -4.79 42.84 -16.95
C ASN A 19 -5.55 44.18 -17.07
N PRO A 20 -6.83 44.19 -17.47
CA PRO A 20 -7.57 45.42 -17.72
C PRO A 20 -7.84 46.25 -16.47
N LYS A 21 -7.74 45.65 -15.26
CA LYS A 21 -8.01 46.34 -13.99
C LYS A 21 -6.85 47.23 -13.54
N ASN A 22 -5.61 46.79 -13.75
CA ASN A 22 -4.41 47.48 -13.28
C ASN A 22 -3.42 47.85 -14.39
N ASN A 23 -3.70 47.46 -15.63
CA ASN A 23 -2.90 47.70 -16.83
C ASN A 23 -1.52 47.01 -16.84
N ASP A 24 -1.31 46.02 -15.97
CA ASP A 24 -0.08 45.24 -15.92
C ASP A 24 0.06 44.35 -17.15
N LYS A 25 1.28 44.28 -17.69
CA LYS A 25 1.59 43.52 -18.91
C LYS A 25 2.31 42.22 -18.57
N PHE A 26 1.86 41.14 -19.19
CA PHE A 26 2.41 39.81 -19.01
C PHE A 26 2.72 39.16 -20.37
N LYS A 27 3.64 38.20 -20.38
CA LYS A 27 3.87 37.32 -21.53
C LYS A 27 3.57 35.90 -21.09
N ALA A 28 2.75 35.19 -21.87
CA ALA A 28 2.43 33.80 -21.60
C ALA A 28 2.59 32.96 -22.87
N GLU A 29 3.11 31.74 -22.71
CA GLU A 29 3.16 30.74 -23.77
C GLU A 29 1.77 30.10 -23.92
N PHE A 30 1.27 30.08 -25.15
CA PHE A 30 0.04 29.41 -25.55
C PHE A 30 0.37 28.23 -26.45
N VAL A 31 -0.37 27.14 -26.27
CA VAL A 31 -0.34 25.99 -27.16
C VAL A 31 -1.44 26.16 -28.21
N VAL A 32 -1.05 26.12 -29.48
CA VAL A 32 -1.95 26.33 -30.62
C VAL A 32 -2.49 24.99 -31.08
N VAL A 33 -3.80 24.91 -31.33
CA VAL A 33 -4.51 23.68 -31.75
C VAL A 33 -5.37 23.96 -32.99
N LYS A 34 -5.67 22.93 -33.81
CA LYS A 34 -6.32 23.08 -35.14
C LYS A 34 -7.83 23.25 -35.13
N ASN A 35 -8.47 23.33 -33.98
CA ASN A 35 -9.93 23.38 -33.90
C ASN A 35 -10.43 24.83 -33.78
N GLY A 36 -11.49 25.15 -34.53
CA GLY A 36 -12.07 26.50 -34.63
C GLY A 36 -12.56 27.08 -33.29
N THR A 37 -12.90 28.37 -33.30
CA THR A 37 -13.32 29.24 -32.18
C THR A 37 -13.29 28.61 -30.78
N LEU A 38 -12.08 28.45 -30.24
CA LEU A 38 -11.86 28.08 -28.84
C LEU A 38 -11.58 29.32 -28.01
N THR A 39 -12.09 29.36 -26.78
CA THR A 39 -11.70 30.37 -25.80
C THR A 39 -10.32 30.02 -25.23
N PRO A 40 -9.32 30.92 -25.32
CA PRO A 40 -8.02 30.70 -24.72
C PRO A 40 -8.14 30.55 -23.20
N LEU A 41 -7.47 29.55 -22.64
CA LEU A 41 -7.46 29.29 -21.20
C LEU A 41 -6.11 29.67 -20.62
N LEU A 42 -6.12 30.33 -19.47
CA LEU A 42 -4.92 30.61 -18.69
C LEU A 42 -4.75 29.53 -17.61
N GLY A 43 -3.54 28.98 -17.53
CA GLY A 43 -3.19 28.05 -16.46
C GLY A 43 -3.13 28.74 -15.10
N SER A 44 -3.31 27.96 -14.02
CA SER A 44 -3.36 28.47 -12.65
C SER A 44 -2.17 29.38 -12.28
N LYS A 45 -0.95 29.03 -12.70
CA LYS A 45 0.26 29.86 -12.48
C LYS A 45 0.14 31.24 -13.12
N ALA A 46 -0.37 31.32 -14.35
CA ALA A 46 -0.52 32.58 -15.08
C ALA A 46 -1.64 33.44 -14.47
N VAL A 47 -2.78 32.83 -14.11
CA VAL A 47 -3.91 33.53 -13.48
C VAL A 47 -3.52 34.12 -12.12
N GLN A 48 -2.76 33.38 -11.31
CA GLN A 48 -2.24 33.88 -10.03
C GLN A 48 -1.20 35.00 -10.23
N ALA A 49 -0.25 34.81 -11.15
CA ALA A 49 0.76 35.84 -11.44
C ALA A 49 0.15 37.14 -11.99
N MET A 50 -0.96 37.04 -12.73
CA MET A 50 -1.72 38.19 -13.25
C MET A 50 -2.69 38.81 -12.24
N ASN A 51 -2.73 38.34 -10.99
CA ASN A 51 -3.69 38.75 -9.96
C ASN A 51 -5.16 38.63 -10.40
N LEU A 52 -5.48 37.63 -11.23
CA LEU A 52 -6.85 37.34 -11.66
C LEU A 52 -7.57 36.40 -10.68
N ALA A 53 -6.83 35.58 -9.95
CA ALA A 53 -7.33 34.75 -8.86
C ALA A 53 -6.22 34.51 -7.82
N THR A 54 -6.61 34.41 -6.55
CA THR A 54 -5.72 34.08 -5.44
C THR A 54 -6.03 32.68 -4.94
N VAL A 55 -4.99 31.87 -4.72
CA VAL A 55 -5.11 30.55 -4.10
C VAL A 55 -4.62 30.65 -2.66
N ASN A 56 -5.53 30.43 -1.72
CA ASN A 56 -5.25 30.46 -0.28
C ASN A 56 -4.69 29.09 0.14
N TYR A 57 -3.38 28.90 -0.04
CA TYR A 57 -2.71 27.62 0.21
C TYR A 57 -2.79 27.17 1.68
N GLU A 58 -3.01 28.09 2.61
CA GLU A 58 -3.26 27.82 4.04
C GLU A 58 -4.54 27.02 4.28
N ASN A 59 -5.54 27.15 3.40
CA ASN A 59 -6.79 26.40 3.47
C ASN A 59 -6.72 25.06 2.71
N ILE A 60 -5.58 24.75 2.10
CA ILE A 60 -5.40 23.56 1.28
C ILE A 60 -4.37 22.67 1.94
N LYS A 61 -4.79 21.47 2.38
CA LYS A 61 -3.87 20.42 2.84
C LYS A 61 -3.11 19.85 1.64
N ALA A 62 -2.11 20.59 1.17
CA ALA A 62 -1.28 20.20 0.04
C ALA A 62 -0.28 19.14 0.49
N VAL A 63 -0.23 18.02 -0.23
CA VAL A 63 0.93 17.13 -0.20
C VAL A 63 2.05 17.85 -0.94
N ARG A 64 2.74 18.74 -0.23
CA ARG A 64 4.01 19.27 -0.73
C ARG A 64 4.96 18.06 -0.73
N GLN A 65 5.60 17.77 -1.85
CA GLN A 65 6.92 17.16 -1.75
C GLN A 65 7.72 18.15 -0.92
N GLY A 66 7.78 17.93 0.38
CA GLY A 66 8.68 18.68 1.23
C GLY A 66 10.05 18.55 0.57
N ALA A 67 10.86 19.59 0.70
CA ALA A 67 12.29 19.44 0.49
C ALA A 67 12.83 18.49 1.57
N LEU A 68 12.49 17.19 1.48
CA LEU A 68 13.39 16.14 1.89
C LEU A 68 14.60 16.35 1.00
N SER A 69 15.64 16.91 1.57
CA SER A 69 16.93 17.22 0.94
C SER A 69 17.65 15.97 0.42
N LYS A 70 16.98 14.81 0.44
CA LYS A 70 17.48 13.52 -0.01
C LYS A 70 16.43 12.90 -0.92
N PRO A 71 16.82 12.41 -2.12
CA PRO A 71 15.92 11.60 -2.93
C PRO A 71 15.45 10.41 -2.10
N LEU A 72 14.14 10.17 -2.04
CA LEU A 72 13.56 8.98 -1.42
C LEU A 72 14.09 7.75 -2.18
N SER A 73 15.05 7.05 -1.58
CA SER A 73 15.60 5.81 -2.09
C SER A 73 15.01 4.62 -1.35
N LYS A 74 15.03 3.45 -1.97
CA LYS A 74 14.55 2.21 -1.36
C LYS A 74 15.26 1.94 -0.03
N GLU A 75 16.55 2.23 0.03
CA GLU A 75 17.40 2.02 1.19
C GLU A 75 16.98 2.89 2.37
N ILE A 76 16.57 4.14 2.11
CA ILE A 76 16.08 5.05 3.15
C ILE A 76 14.76 4.52 3.72
N ILE A 77 13.82 4.12 2.87
CA ILE A 77 12.52 3.60 3.29
C ILE A 77 12.67 2.32 4.12
N MET A 78 13.50 1.39 3.65
CA MET A 78 13.78 0.14 4.35
C MET A 78 14.43 0.40 5.71
N LYS A 79 15.37 1.34 5.79
CA LYS A 79 16.05 1.69 7.04
C LYS A 79 15.13 2.39 8.03
N GLU A 80 14.29 3.31 7.56
CA GLU A 80 13.39 4.09 8.42
C GLU A 80 12.19 3.28 8.93
N ASN A 81 11.85 2.17 8.26
CA ASN A 81 10.68 1.33 8.57
C ASN A 81 11.07 -0.15 8.72
N ALA A 82 12.29 -0.42 9.21
CA ALA A 82 12.82 -1.78 9.30
C ALA A 82 11.92 -2.69 10.15
N ASP A 83 11.29 -2.14 11.19
CA ASP A 83 10.34 -2.79 12.08
C ASP A 83 9.11 -3.36 11.36
N ILE A 84 8.70 -2.77 10.24
CA ILE A 84 7.55 -3.22 9.44
C ILE A 84 7.95 -4.29 8.42
N PHE A 85 9.24 -4.37 8.09
CA PHE A 85 9.78 -5.30 7.08
C PHE A 85 10.47 -6.53 7.66
N GLU A 86 10.60 -6.61 8.99
CA GLU A 86 11.24 -7.71 9.70
C GLU A 86 10.25 -8.53 10.53
N GLY A 87 10.47 -9.85 10.59
CA GLY A 87 9.66 -10.76 11.39
C GLY A 87 8.30 -11.13 10.78
N THR A 88 7.44 -11.76 11.58
CA THR A 88 6.09 -12.21 11.18
C THR A 88 4.99 -11.19 11.54
N GLY A 89 5.30 -10.20 12.38
CA GLY A 89 4.35 -9.25 12.94
C GLY A 89 3.45 -9.86 14.03
N LYS A 90 2.95 -9.03 14.94
CA LYS A 90 2.03 -9.42 16.03
C LYS A 90 0.94 -8.37 16.18
N LEU A 91 -0.31 -8.74 15.87
CA LEU A 91 -1.45 -7.84 16.09
C LEU A 91 -1.72 -7.71 17.59
N GLN A 92 -1.93 -6.49 18.06
CA GLN A 92 -2.22 -6.23 19.46
C GLN A 92 -3.65 -6.67 19.82
N GLY A 93 -3.81 -7.27 21.00
CA GLY A 93 -5.10 -7.72 21.54
C GLY A 93 -5.27 -9.23 21.57
N LYS A 94 -6.40 -9.68 22.14
CA LYS A 94 -6.80 -11.08 22.16
C LYS A 94 -7.87 -11.31 21.11
N TYR A 95 -7.71 -12.36 20.32
CA TYR A 95 -8.72 -12.80 19.38
C TYR A 95 -9.70 -13.74 20.08
N HIS A 96 -11.01 -13.51 19.93
CA HIS A 96 -12.05 -14.38 20.46
C HIS A 96 -12.67 -15.19 19.32
N LEU A 97 -12.71 -16.52 19.49
CA LEU A 97 -13.35 -17.45 18.57
C LEU A 97 -14.68 -17.88 19.17
N GLU A 98 -15.78 -17.56 18.50
CA GLU A 98 -17.12 -18.04 18.86
C GLU A 98 -17.42 -19.34 18.09
N LEU A 99 -17.99 -20.31 18.80
CA LEU A 99 -18.46 -21.56 18.22
C LEU A 99 -19.97 -21.47 17.98
N ASP A 100 -20.44 -22.09 16.90
CA ASP A 100 -21.86 -22.36 16.73
C ASP A 100 -22.34 -23.26 17.88
N ASN A 101 -23.52 -22.97 18.43
CA ASN A 101 -24.15 -23.75 19.50
C ASN A 101 -24.41 -25.21 19.12
N THR A 102 -24.41 -25.52 17.82
CA THR A 102 -24.57 -26.88 17.29
C THR A 102 -23.25 -27.63 17.05
N ALA A 103 -22.11 -26.96 17.23
CA ALA A 103 -20.80 -27.55 16.97
C ALA A 103 -20.41 -28.56 18.07
N ASN A 104 -20.11 -29.79 17.64
CA ASN A 104 -19.67 -30.86 18.54
C ASN A 104 -18.14 -31.00 18.50
N PRO A 105 -17.48 -31.17 19.66
CA PRO A 105 -16.04 -31.36 19.73
C PRO A 105 -15.59 -32.61 18.98
N VAL A 106 -14.51 -32.46 18.21
CA VAL A 106 -13.91 -33.55 17.42
C VAL A 106 -12.44 -33.71 17.79
N VAL A 107 -12.05 -34.95 18.10
CA VAL A 107 -10.66 -35.34 18.39
C VAL A 107 -10.21 -36.29 17.30
N HIS A 108 -9.31 -35.82 16.43
CA HIS A 108 -8.69 -36.69 15.43
C HIS A 108 -7.61 -37.56 16.06
N PRO A 109 -7.50 -38.84 15.64
CA PRO A 109 -6.39 -39.68 16.05
C PRO A 109 -5.05 -39.14 15.53
N PRO A 110 -3.93 -39.40 16.22
CA PRO A 110 -2.60 -39.01 15.76
C PRO A 110 -2.29 -39.63 14.38
N ARG A 111 -1.82 -38.80 13.45
CA ARG A 111 -1.41 -39.25 12.11
C ARG A 111 0.09 -39.54 12.08
N SER A 112 0.47 -40.67 11.48
CA SER A 112 1.88 -41.02 11.27
C SER A 112 2.57 -40.05 10.31
N VAL A 113 3.76 -39.61 10.69
CA VAL A 113 4.62 -38.73 9.88
C VAL A 113 5.73 -39.58 9.25
N HIS A 114 6.05 -39.33 7.99
CA HIS A 114 7.12 -40.05 7.30
C HIS A 114 8.46 -39.78 8.00
N VAL A 115 9.28 -40.83 8.19
CA VAL A 115 10.55 -40.73 8.93
C VAL A 115 11.47 -39.67 8.34
N ALA A 116 11.52 -39.55 7.01
CA ALA A 116 12.36 -38.59 6.30
C ALA A 116 12.08 -37.10 6.62
N ILE A 117 10.87 -36.78 7.08
CA ILE A 117 10.47 -35.39 7.39
C ILE A 117 10.29 -35.14 8.89
N LYS A 118 10.41 -36.17 9.72
CA LYS A 118 10.13 -36.11 11.16
C LYS A 118 11.04 -35.10 11.87
N GLU A 119 12.33 -35.12 11.55
CA GLU A 119 13.30 -34.20 12.15
C GLU A 119 13.01 -32.75 11.75
N ASN A 120 12.83 -32.50 10.46
CA ASN A 120 12.54 -31.15 9.98
C ASN A 120 11.21 -30.61 10.53
N LEU A 121 10.21 -31.48 10.71
CA LEU A 121 8.95 -31.11 11.35
C LEU A 121 9.16 -30.71 12.81
N HIS A 122 9.99 -31.46 13.55
CA HIS A 122 10.30 -31.16 14.94
C HIS A 122 10.97 -29.79 15.06
N SER A 123 12.02 -29.54 14.28
CA SER A 123 12.73 -28.26 14.28
C SER A 123 11.82 -27.09 13.92
N GLU A 124 10.87 -27.28 13.00
CA GLU A 124 9.91 -26.24 12.65
C GLU A 124 8.91 -25.96 13.79
N LEU A 125 8.45 -26.99 14.49
CA LEU A 125 7.58 -26.82 15.68
C LEU A 125 8.33 -26.12 16.82
N GLU A 126 9.60 -26.43 17.04
CA GLU A 126 10.46 -25.72 18.00
C GLU A 126 10.60 -24.24 17.61
N ARG A 127 10.97 -23.96 16.36
CA ARG A 127 11.09 -22.60 15.83
C ARG A 127 9.80 -21.79 16.00
N LEU A 128 8.63 -22.36 15.71
CA LEU A 128 7.33 -21.69 15.89
C LEU A 128 6.98 -21.47 17.37
N THR A 129 7.46 -22.33 18.26
CA THR A 129 7.29 -22.17 19.71
C THR A 129 8.18 -21.05 20.24
N GLU A 130 9.44 -20.98 19.78
CA GLU A 130 10.38 -19.89 20.09
C GLU A 130 9.87 -18.52 19.61
N LEU A 131 9.20 -18.49 18.45
CA LEU A 131 8.56 -17.29 17.91
C LEU A 131 7.23 -16.93 18.60
N GLU A 132 6.81 -17.68 19.62
CA GLU A 132 5.54 -17.53 20.32
C GLU A 132 4.29 -17.60 19.40
N ILE A 133 4.41 -18.27 18.24
CA ILE A 133 3.29 -18.45 17.30
C ILE A 133 2.38 -19.59 17.78
N ILE A 134 2.98 -20.65 18.32
CA ILE A 134 2.27 -21.79 18.92
C ILE A 134 2.77 -22.04 20.34
N LYS A 135 1.99 -22.80 21.11
CA LYS A 135 2.36 -23.19 22.47
C LYS A 135 2.03 -24.68 22.69
N PRO A 136 2.92 -25.45 23.33
CA PRO A 136 2.61 -26.82 23.72
C PRO A 136 1.49 -26.85 24.76
N VAL A 137 0.55 -27.78 24.56
CA VAL A 137 -0.57 -28.03 25.48
C VAL A 137 -0.43 -29.44 26.01
N SER A 138 -0.33 -29.58 27.34
CA SER A 138 -0.22 -30.88 28.03
C SER A 138 -1.56 -31.37 28.60
N THR A 139 -2.57 -30.51 28.66
CA THR A 139 -3.90 -30.87 29.16
C THR A 139 -4.79 -31.38 28.03
N PRO A 140 -5.67 -32.36 28.28
CA PRO A 140 -6.63 -32.81 27.28
C PRO A 140 -7.50 -31.65 26.77
N THR A 141 -7.64 -31.54 25.45
CA THR A 141 -8.51 -30.56 24.80
C THR A 141 -9.70 -31.26 24.13
N PRO A 142 -10.89 -30.63 24.10
CA PRO A 142 -12.05 -31.19 23.39
C PRO A 142 -11.85 -31.25 21.88
N TRP A 143 -10.96 -30.41 21.35
CA TRP A 143 -10.70 -30.26 19.91
C TRP A 143 -9.25 -30.64 19.62
N VAL A 144 -9.05 -31.56 18.68
CA VAL A 144 -7.73 -31.95 18.18
C VAL A 144 -7.81 -32.15 16.68
N SER A 145 -7.14 -31.27 15.92
CA SER A 145 -7.03 -31.40 14.47
C SER A 145 -5.81 -32.23 14.07
N SER A 146 -5.94 -32.98 12.98
CA SER A 146 -4.79 -33.68 12.39
C SER A 146 -3.84 -32.69 11.73
N LEU A 147 -2.55 -32.90 11.95
CA LEU A 147 -1.48 -32.23 11.22
C LEU A 147 -1.28 -32.88 9.84
N VAL A 148 -1.19 -32.05 8.80
CA VAL A 148 -0.76 -32.47 7.46
C VAL A 148 0.52 -31.73 7.08
N THR A 149 1.55 -32.48 6.71
CA THR A 149 2.85 -31.93 6.29
C THR A 149 3.01 -31.97 4.79
N VAL A 150 3.26 -30.83 4.16
CA VAL A 150 3.57 -30.72 2.73
C VAL A 150 4.97 -30.17 2.57
N VAL A 151 5.83 -30.89 1.83
CA VAL A 151 7.17 -30.43 1.49
C VAL A 151 7.10 -29.63 0.19
N LYS A 152 7.42 -28.34 0.24
CA LYS A 152 7.45 -27.45 -0.94
C LYS A 152 8.82 -26.79 -1.05
N ARG A 153 9.58 -27.12 -2.09
CA ARG A 153 10.91 -26.53 -2.39
C ARG A 153 11.78 -26.32 -1.12
N MET A 154 12.03 -27.42 -0.39
CA MET A 154 12.83 -27.45 0.85
C MET A 154 12.23 -26.70 2.06
N VAL A 155 10.98 -26.24 2.00
CA VAL A 155 10.24 -25.67 3.15
C VAL A 155 9.10 -26.61 3.52
N LEU A 156 8.96 -26.93 4.81
CA LEU A 156 7.77 -27.64 5.32
C LEU A 156 6.63 -26.67 5.55
N ARG A 157 5.45 -27.05 5.07
CA ARG A 157 4.19 -26.38 5.40
C ARG A 157 3.33 -27.32 6.25
N MET A 158 2.78 -26.77 7.32
CA MET A 158 1.86 -27.45 8.22
C MET A 158 0.46 -26.89 8.00
N ASP A 159 -0.47 -27.76 7.62
CA ASP A 159 -1.87 -27.41 7.52
C ASP A 159 -2.64 -28.23 8.57
N PHE A 160 -3.49 -27.55 9.35
CA PHE A 160 -4.41 -28.18 10.30
C PHE A 160 -5.77 -28.30 9.62
N GLY A 161 -6.19 -29.52 9.32
CA GLY A 161 -7.53 -29.75 8.75
C GLY A 161 -8.61 -29.56 9.81
N MET A 162 -9.60 -28.71 9.52
CA MET A 162 -10.89 -28.70 10.22
C MET A 162 -11.81 -29.79 9.64
#